data_AF-A0A2X2KI23-F1
#
_entry.id   AF-A0A2X2KI23-F1
#
_cell.length_a   1.000
_cell.length_b   1.000
_cell.length_c   1.000
_cell.angle_alpha   90.00
_cell.angle_beta   90.00
_cell.angle_gamma   90.00
#
_symmetry.space_group_name_H-M   'P 1'
#
loop_
_entity.id
_entity.type
_entity.pdbx_description
1 polymer ?
#
loop_
_entity_poly.entity_id
_entity_poly.type
_entity_poly.pdbx_seq_one_letter_code
_entity_poly.pdbx_strand_id
1 'polypeptide(L)' 'MIKGAALDTYEFERKLFPSDQRGKTLNDPLLESLIDREDVILTPHIAFYTEAAVENLIVDALDATLDVLQTGDTRLRVN' A
#
# COMPACT_ATOMS: atom_id res chain seq x y z
N MET A 1 -19.05 -15.00 16.23
CA MET A 1 -19.10 -13.53 16.21
C MET A 1 -17.69 -13.00 16.06
N ILE A 2 -17.46 -12.07 15.14
CA ILE A 2 -16.19 -11.34 15.01
C ILE A 2 -16.11 -10.31 16.15
N LYS A 3 -14.94 -10.19 16.78
CA LYS A 3 -14.71 -9.30 17.94
C LYS A 3 -13.98 -8.00 17.60
N GLY A 4 -13.39 -7.93 16.41
CA GLY A 4 -12.67 -6.78 15.88
C GLY A 4 -11.94 -7.17 14.59
N ALA A 5 -11.38 -6.18 13.89
CA ALA A 5 -10.62 -6.39 12.65
C ALA A 5 -9.48 -5.37 12.50
N ALA A 6 -8.39 -5.79 11.86
CA ALA A 6 -7.35 -4.89 11.36
C ALA A 6 -7.31 -5.00 9.83
N LEU A 7 -7.52 -3.89 9.14
CA LEU A 7 -7.64 -3.81 7.68
C LEU A 7 -6.55 -2.88 7.15
N ASP A 8 -5.61 -3.42 6.37
CA ASP A 8 -4.60 -2.59 5.68
C ASP A 8 -5.01 -2.23 4.25
N THR A 9 -6.03 -2.87 3.70
CA THR A 9 -6.55 -2.58 2.36
C THR A 9 -8.06 -2.44 2.40
N TYR A 10 -8.58 -1.60 1.54
CA TYR A 10 -10.00 -1.38 1.35
C TYR A 10 -10.39 -1.45 -0.13
N GLU A 11 -11.50 -2.12 -0.46
CA GLU A 11 -11.89 -2.42 -1.83
C GLU A 11 -11.98 -1.18 -2.73
N PHE A 12 -12.45 -0.05 -2.17
CA PHE A 12 -12.61 1.21 -2.89
C PHE A 12 -11.52 2.25 -2.56
N GLU A 13 -10.34 1.82 -2.09
CA GLU A 13 -9.24 2.71 -1.72
C GLU A 13 -8.60 3.48 -2.90
N ARG A 14 -8.91 3.10 -4.13
CA ARG A 14 -8.35 3.72 -5.34
C ARG A 14 -8.71 5.21 -5.38
N LYS A 15 -7.69 6.07 -5.54
CA LYS A 15 -7.78 7.55 -5.47
C LYS A 15 -7.98 8.12 -4.06
N LEU A 16 -8.05 7.27 -3.04
CA LEU A 16 -8.12 7.66 -1.63
C LEU A 16 -6.78 7.41 -0.94
N PHE A 17 -6.24 6.19 -0.96
CA PHE A 17 -4.87 5.93 -0.50
C PHE A 17 -3.85 6.16 -1.62
N PRO A 18 -2.66 6.72 -1.32
CA PRO A 18 -2.17 7.27 -0.05
C PRO A 18 -2.36 8.81 0.06
N SER A 19 -3.45 9.36 -0.49
CA SER A 19 -3.63 10.82 -0.61
C SER A 19 -4.15 11.49 0.67
N ASP A 20 -3.89 12.79 0.82
CA ASP A 20 -4.41 13.59 1.95
C ASP A 20 -5.89 13.92 1.78
N GLN A 21 -6.70 13.45 2.72
CA GLN A 21 -8.15 13.63 2.75
C GLN A 21 -8.64 14.58 3.87
N ARG A 22 -7.73 15.24 4.59
CA ARG A 22 -8.11 16.20 5.64
C ARG A 22 -8.92 17.35 5.05
N GLY A 23 -10.03 17.70 5.70
CA GLY A 23 -10.93 18.79 5.26
C GLY A 23 -11.76 18.46 4.01
N LYS A 24 -11.74 17.22 3.52
CA LYS A 24 -12.58 16.74 2.41
C LYS A 24 -13.66 15.80 2.93
N THR A 25 -14.78 15.74 2.21
CA THR A 25 -15.82 14.73 2.45
C THR A 25 -15.45 13.46 1.69
N LEU A 26 -15.41 12.30 2.37
CA LEU A 26 -15.06 11.02 1.76
C LEU A 26 -16.17 10.50 0.83
N ASN A 27 -17.43 10.84 1.12
CA ASN A 27 -18.61 10.35 0.39
C ASN A 27 -18.64 8.81 0.31
N ASP A 28 -18.14 8.14 1.34
CA ASP A 28 -18.11 6.69 1.48
C ASP A 28 -18.59 6.31 2.89
N PRO A 29 -19.91 6.11 3.08
CA PRO A 29 -20.48 5.83 4.38
C PRO A 29 -19.94 4.54 5.02
N LEU A 30 -19.53 3.56 4.22
CA LEU A 30 -18.96 2.32 4.74
C LEU A 30 -17.57 2.59 5.31
N LEU A 31 -16.70 3.26 4.55
CA LEU A 31 -15.36 3.60 5.00
C LEU A 31 -15.40 4.52 6.24
N GLU A 32 -16.28 5.51 6.24
CA GLU A 32 -16.53 6.39 7.40
C GLU A 32 -16.92 5.54 8.63
N SER A 33 -17.86 4.61 8.47
CA SER A 33 -18.26 3.71 9.56
C SER A 33 -17.13 2.78 10.05
N LEU A 34 -16.22 2.37 9.18
CA LEU A 34 -15.08 1.52 9.55
C LEU A 34 -14.01 2.31 10.31
N ILE A 35 -13.78 3.57 9.93
CA ILE A 35 -12.83 4.47 10.60
C ILE A 35 -13.30 4.82 12.02
N ASP A 36 -14.61 5.04 12.21
CA ASP A 36 -15.17 5.48 13.49
C ASP A 36 -15.33 4.36 14.54
N ARG A 37 -15.17 3.09 14.14
CA ARG A 37 -15.36 1.93 15.02
C ARG A 37 -14.14 1.69 15.92
N GLU A 38 -14.38 1.66 17.24
CA GLU A 38 -13.33 1.35 18.23
C GLU A 38 -12.75 -0.07 18.10
N ASP A 39 -13.49 -1.02 17.52
CA ASP A 39 -13.06 -2.41 17.32
C ASP A 39 -12.41 -2.66 15.94
N VAL A 40 -12.17 -1.59 15.17
CA VAL A 40 -11.53 -1.65 13.84
C VAL A 40 -10.27 -0.79 13.84
N ILE A 41 -9.17 -1.36 13.37
CA ILE A 41 -7.96 -0.63 13.02
C ILE A 41 -7.86 -0.64 11.49
N LEU A 42 -7.89 0.54 10.88
CA LEU A 42 -7.74 0.69 9.44
C LEU A 42 -6.46 1.48 9.13
N THR A 43 -5.60 0.91 8.31
CA THR A 43 -4.35 1.52 7.86
C THR A 43 -4.33 1.68 6.34
N PRO A 44 -3.73 2.76 5.79
CA PRO A 44 -3.88 3.12 4.38
C PRO A 44 -2.90 2.40 3.44
N HIS A 45 -2.97 1.07 3.36
CA HIS A 45 -2.11 0.22 2.52
C HIS A 45 -0.62 0.42 2.82
N ILE A 46 -0.27 0.32 4.11
CA ILE A 46 1.09 0.58 4.60
C ILE A 46 1.74 -0.63 5.26
N ALA A 47 1.17 -1.84 5.14
CA ALA A 47 1.82 -3.05 5.67
C ALA A 47 3.22 -3.26 5.07
N PHE A 48 3.46 -2.82 3.84
CA PHE A 48 4.78 -2.89 3.21
C PHE A 48 5.75 -1.77 3.64
N TYR A 49 5.27 -0.71 4.31
CA TYR A 49 6.04 0.51 4.54
C TYR A 49 7.02 0.38 5.72
N THR A 50 8.06 -0.42 5.50
CA THR A 50 9.15 -0.67 6.45
C THR A 50 10.49 -0.27 5.84
N GLU A 51 11.49 0.03 6.67
CA GLU A 51 12.85 0.38 6.21
C GLU A 51 13.41 -0.68 5.25
N ALA A 52 13.35 -1.96 5.64
CA ALA A 52 13.87 -3.06 4.84
C ALA A 52 13.13 -3.23 3.49
N ALA A 53 11.80 -3.09 3.48
CA ALA A 53 11.04 -3.21 2.24
C ALA A 53 11.32 -2.04 1.28
N VAL A 54 11.43 -0.81 1.81
CA VAL A 54 11.77 0.37 1.01
C VAL A 54 13.19 0.28 0.47
N GLU A 55 14.15 -0.19 1.27
CA GLU A 55 15.52 -0.45 0.82
C GLU A 55 15.53 -1.46 -0.33
N ASN A 56 14.87 -2.61 -0.18
CA ASN A 56 14.82 -3.63 -1.21
C ASN A 56 14.14 -3.12 -2.49
N LEU A 57 13.04 -2.35 -2.39
CA LEU A 57 12.39 -1.74 -3.55
C LEU A 57 13.33 -0.84 -4.36
N ILE A 58 14.24 -0.12 -3.68
CA ILE A 58 15.18 0.78 -4.33
C ILE A 58 16.36 -0.02 -4.91
N VAL A 59 16.99 -0.88 -4.11
CA VAL A 59 18.18 -1.63 -4.51
C VAL A 59 17.86 -2.61 -5.63
N ASP A 60 16.82 -3.44 -5.47
CA ASP A 60 16.45 -4.44 -6.48
C ASP A 60 16.05 -3.79 -7.82
N ALA A 61 15.38 -2.63 -7.79
CA ALA A 61 15.00 -1.90 -8.99
C ALA A 61 16.22 -1.32 -9.74
N LEU A 62 17.17 -0.74 -9.01
CA LEU A 62 18.38 -0.18 -9.59
C LEU A 62 19.31 -1.29 -10.12
N ASP A 63 19.47 -2.38 -9.38
CA ASP A 63 20.27 -3.53 -9.79
C ASP A 63 19.67 -4.20 -11.04
N ALA A 64 18.36 -4.43 -11.07
CA ALA A 64 17.69 -4.97 -12.25
C ALA A 64 17.82 -4.06 -13.47
N THR A 65 17.79 -2.73 -13.27
CA THR A 65 18.04 -1.76 -14.34
C THR A 65 19.47 -1.88 -14.87
N LEU A 66 20.45 -2.01 -13.98
CA LEU A 66 21.85 -2.15 -14.35
C LEU A 66 22.11 -3.47 -15.11
N ASP A 67 21.54 -4.58 -14.64
CA ASP A 67 21.62 -5.89 -15.29
C ASP A 67 21.16 -5.82 -16.74
N VAL A 68 20.00 -5.18 -16.99
CA VAL A 68 19.45 -5.03 -18.35
C VAL A 68 20.38 -4.18 -19.22
N LEU A 69 20.93 -3.08 -18.68
CA LEU A 69 21.85 -2.22 -19.42
C LEU A 69 23.17 -2.91 -19.78
N GLN A 70 23.65 -3.81 -18.92
CA GLN A 70 24.95 -4.48 -19.09
C GLN A 70 24.85 -5.79 -19.88
N THR A 71 23.80 -6.57 -19.64
CA THR A 71 23.68 -7.95 -20.12
C THR A 71 22.54 -8.15 -21.10
N GLY A 72 21.61 -7.18 -21.19
CA GLY A 72 20.38 -7.27 -21.97
C GLY A 72 19.23 -8.00 -21.28
N ASP A 73 19.42 -8.49 -20.04
CA ASP A 73 18.40 -9.21 -19.29
C ASP A 73 18.54 -9.03 -17.76
N THR A 74 17.55 -9.48 -16.98
CA THR A 74 17.61 -9.52 -15.50
C THR A 74 16.72 -10.64 -14.95
N ARG A 75 17.05 -11.16 -13.77
CA ARG A 75 16.22 -12.18 -13.08
C ARG A 75 14.81 -11.68 -12.74
N LEU A 76 14.63 -10.36 -12.62
CA LEU A 76 13.33 -9.73 -12.33
C LEU A 76 12.53 -9.38 -13.59
N ARG A 77 12.91 -9.93 -14.76
CA ARG A 77 12.18 -9.72 -16.02
C ARG A 77 10.72 -10.18 -15.89
N VAL A 78 9.81 -9.35 -16.40
CA VAL A 78 8.37 -9.67 -16.48
C VAL A 78 7.97 -9.81 -17.94
N ASN A 79 8.18 -11.01 -18.53
CA ASN A 79 7.58 -11.55 -19.76
C ASN A 79 8.35 -12.77 -20.27
#